data_AF-A0A260ZJ82-F1
#
_entry.id   AF-A0A260ZJ82-F1
#
_cell.length_a   1.000
_cell.length_b   1.000
_cell.length_c   1.000
_cell.angle_alpha   90.00
_cell.angle_beta   90.00
_cell.angle_gamma   90.00
#
_symmetry.space_group_name_H-M   'P 1'
#
loop_
_entity.id
_entity.type
_entity.pdbx_description
1 polymer ?
#
loop_
_entity_poly.entity_id
_entity_poly.type
_entity_poly.pdbx_seq_one_letter_code
_entity_poly.pdbx_strand_id
1 'polypeptide(L)'
;MCFSTLSILLISSVFFNKIMTAKEDTLPERLRFHGVHTNILWRNLISEFFGTFLLCFIGLSIVFQFHAGGGKTTEWIGVNIGWGFAIMFAVMATARMSGGHLNPAVSLLLWSLGHLKLAWVPLYAIAQTAGAFVASLAMYSYYYEQFDAFDGGNRTILGATGTAGCFASYPSPNLGVWGPYIDQCVGTGVLAYFLCVVIDERNQIPKIWHPMFFGFLVMMIGTGFGMNIGYPINPARDLGPRLFSYFVYGPGVFHSPYTNYWIAPALAPFVGALVGGWFYHFSLGMHNPDIEETENASIDQSPKSVEQQKLLQA
;
A
#
# COMPACT_ATOMS: atom_id res chain seq x y z
N MET A 1 20.93 23.30 67.53
CA MET A 1 19.66 22.99 66.81
C MET A 1 19.88 23.29 65.33
N CYS A 2 20.37 22.32 64.56
CA CYS A 2 20.67 22.48 63.13
C CYS A 2 20.15 21.25 62.38
N PHE A 3 18.83 21.14 62.30
CA PHE A 3 18.11 20.16 61.49
C PHE A 3 16.76 20.80 61.17
N SER A 4 16.56 21.30 59.94
CA SER A 4 15.22 21.33 59.32
C SER A 4 15.14 21.88 57.89
N THR A 5 16.11 22.60 57.34
CA THR A 5 15.92 23.25 56.02
C THR A 5 16.47 22.47 54.82
N LEU A 6 17.46 21.58 54.99
CA LEU A 6 18.05 20.86 53.85
C LEU A 6 17.23 19.62 53.41
N SER A 7 16.48 19.00 54.32
CA SER A 7 15.69 17.79 54.01
C SER A 7 14.40 18.09 53.24
N ILE A 8 13.82 19.28 53.40
CA ILE A 8 12.58 19.67 52.71
C ILE A 8 12.85 20.00 51.23
N LEU A 9 14.00 20.59 50.92
CA LEU A 9 14.41 20.91 49.54
C LEU A 9 14.74 19.64 48.72
N LEU A 10 15.39 18.64 49.33
CA LEU A 10 15.69 17.35 48.69
C LEU A 10 14.46 16.47 48.48
N ILE A 11 13.49 16.49 49.42
CA ILE A 11 12.21 15.79 49.22
C ILE A 11 11.39 16.50 48.13
N SER A 12 11.45 17.83 48.04
CA SER A 12 10.81 18.55 46.93
C SER A 12 11.45 18.23 45.59
N SER A 13 12.79 18.17 45.45
CA SER A 13 13.41 17.91 44.15
C SER A 13 13.23 16.48 43.65
N VAL A 14 13.20 15.49 44.55
CA VAL A 14 12.91 14.09 44.21
C VAL A 14 11.44 13.89 43.88
N PHE A 15 10.51 14.52 44.61
CA PHE A 15 9.08 14.42 44.32
C PHE A 15 8.69 15.23 43.07
N PHE A 16 9.30 16.39 42.86
CA PHE A 16 9.12 17.22 41.65
C PHE A 16 9.75 16.56 40.43
N ASN A 17 10.91 15.90 40.55
CA ASN A 17 11.45 15.06 39.46
C ASN A 17 10.59 13.84 39.21
N LYS A 18 9.94 13.23 40.22
CA LYS A 18 9.03 12.08 40.02
C LYS A 18 7.71 12.48 39.36
N ILE A 19 7.23 13.71 39.60
CA ILE A 19 6.07 14.30 38.93
C ILE A 19 6.42 14.75 37.49
N MET A 20 7.64 15.25 37.27
CA MET A 20 8.14 15.62 35.94
C MET A 20 8.58 14.41 35.09
N THR A 21 8.83 13.25 35.70
CA THR A 21 9.21 11.99 35.00
C THR A 21 8.09 10.96 34.92
N ALA A 22 6.97 11.14 35.62
CA ALA A 22 5.75 10.41 35.33
C ALA A 22 5.13 10.99 34.06
N LYS A 23 5.61 10.56 32.90
CA LYS A 23 4.84 10.73 31.66
C LYS A 23 3.56 9.93 31.88
N GLU A 24 2.52 10.60 32.37
CA GLU A 24 1.20 9.99 32.47
C GLU A 24 0.87 9.47 31.08
N ASP A 25 0.70 8.15 30.97
CA ASP A 25 0.24 7.51 29.74
C ASP A 25 -0.98 8.29 29.24
N THR A 26 -0.97 8.73 27.99
CA THR A 26 -2.14 9.39 27.40
C THR A 26 -3.30 8.39 27.38
N LEU A 27 -4.54 8.89 27.26
CA LEU A 27 -5.72 8.02 27.20
C LEU A 27 -5.57 6.88 26.17
N PRO A 28 -5.06 7.11 24.94
CA PRO A 28 -4.70 6.03 24.00
C PRO A 28 -3.74 4.98 24.57
N GLU A 29 -2.68 5.39 25.28
CA GLU A 29 -1.74 4.44 25.88
C GLU A 29 -2.40 3.63 27.01
N ARG A 30 -3.29 4.23 27.79
CA ARG A 30 -4.06 3.53 28.84
C ARG A 30 -5.07 2.54 28.28
N LEU A 31 -5.64 2.82 27.11
CA LEU A 31 -6.60 1.96 26.40
C LEU A 31 -5.93 0.81 25.62
N ARG A 32 -4.60 0.70 25.64
CA ARG A 32 -3.90 -0.43 25.01
C ARG A 32 -4.34 -1.74 25.64
N PHE A 33 -5.06 -2.56 24.87
CA PHE A 33 -5.46 -3.88 25.31
C PHE A 33 -4.22 -4.73 25.58
N HIS A 34 -4.01 -5.06 26.85
CA HIS A 34 -2.92 -5.91 27.30
C HIS A 34 -3.05 -7.28 26.62
N GLY A 35 -2.06 -7.65 25.80
CA GLY A 35 -2.02 -8.93 25.07
C GLY A 35 -2.31 -8.88 23.56
N VAL A 36 -2.99 -7.85 23.04
CA VAL A 36 -3.21 -7.73 21.57
C VAL A 36 -1.92 -7.29 20.87
N HIS A 37 -1.14 -6.43 21.51
CA HIS A 37 0.13 -5.94 20.97
C HIS A 37 1.27 -6.97 20.99
N THR A 38 1.14 -8.06 21.75
CA THR A 38 2.19 -9.06 21.92
C THR A 38 2.15 -10.14 20.84
N ASN A 39 0.98 -10.45 20.27
CA ASN A 39 0.88 -11.36 19.14
C ASN A 39 1.16 -10.62 17.82
N ILE A 40 2.34 -10.88 17.27
CA ILE A 40 2.81 -10.27 16.01
C ILE A 40 1.85 -10.51 14.84
N LEU A 41 1.29 -11.71 14.72
CA LEU A 41 0.40 -12.05 13.61
C LEU A 41 -0.89 -11.21 13.70
N TRP A 42 -1.54 -11.19 14.86
CA TRP A 42 -2.78 -10.41 15.03
C TRP A 42 -2.56 -8.92 14.80
N ARG A 43 -1.46 -8.36 15.33
CA ARG A 43 -1.09 -6.97 15.07
C ARG A 43 -0.96 -6.70 13.58
N ASN A 44 -0.31 -7.61 12.86
CA ASN A 44 -0.09 -7.45 11.43
C ASN A 44 -1.39 -7.60 10.63
N LEU A 45 -2.26 -8.55 10.98
CA LEU A 45 -3.56 -8.72 10.32
C LEU A 45 -4.49 -7.52 10.54
N ILE A 46 -4.52 -6.95 11.75
CA ILE A 46 -5.26 -5.70 12.04
C ILE A 46 -4.67 -4.54 11.22
N SER A 47 -3.35 -4.44 11.15
CA SER A 47 -2.65 -3.43 10.35
C SER A 47 -3.01 -3.54 8.86
N GLU A 48 -2.97 -4.74 8.29
CA GLU A 48 -3.33 -4.98 6.89
C GLU A 48 -4.81 -4.71 6.61
N PHE A 49 -5.71 -5.09 7.51
CA PHE A 49 -7.13 -4.78 7.41
C PHE A 49 -7.36 -3.26 7.37
N PHE A 50 -6.86 -2.51 8.35
CA PHE A 50 -7.09 -1.07 8.41
C PHE A 50 -6.31 -0.29 7.36
N GLY A 51 -5.12 -0.74 6.97
CA GLY A 51 -4.37 -0.14 5.88
C GLY A 51 -5.09 -0.29 4.54
N THR A 52 -5.60 -1.49 4.22
CA THR A 52 -6.36 -1.69 2.99
C THR A 52 -7.73 -1.01 3.07
N PHE A 53 -8.34 -0.92 4.26
CA PHE A 53 -9.52 -0.10 4.49
C PHE A 53 -9.26 1.37 4.15
N LEU A 54 -8.19 1.98 4.67
CA LEU A 54 -7.86 3.38 4.39
C LEU A 54 -7.56 3.60 2.90
N LEU A 55 -6.78 2.70 2.29
CA LEU A 55 -6.47 2.72 0.87
C LEU A 55 -7.75 2.73 0.02
N CYS A 56 -8.66 1.79 0.27
CA CYS A 56 -9.89 1.66 -0.53
C CYS A 56 -10.91 2.72 -0.18
N PHE A 57 -11.07 3.12 1.09
CA PHE A 57 -12.07 4.12 1.47
C PHE A 57 -11.76 5.46 0.79
N ILE A 58 -10.49 5.89 0.84
CA ILE A 58 -10.03 7.12 0.19
C ILE A 58 -10.04 6.96 -1.33
N GLY A 59 -9.43 5.89 -1.84
CA GLY A 59 -9.32 5.65 -3.28
C GLY A 59 -10.66 5.53 -3.99
N LEU A 60 -11.61 4.77 -3.43
CA LEU A 60 -12.95 4.63 -4.00
C LEU A 60 -13.75 5.94 -3.90
N SER A 61 -13.54 6.74 -2.85
CA SER A 61 -14.15 8.09 -2.74
C SER A 61 -13.65 9.04 -3.83
N ILE A 62 -12.38 8.93 -4.24
CA ILE A 62 -11.82 9.69 -5.36
C ILE A 62 -12.44 9.23 -6.69
N VAL A 63 -12.58 7.91 -6.88
CA VAL A 63 -13.20 7.34 -8.09
C VAL A 63 -14.68 7.74 -8.20
N PHE A 64 -15.40 7.77 -7.07
CA PHE A 64 -16.79 8.23 -7.05
C PHE A 64 -16.89 9.69 -7.48
N GLN A 65 -16.03 10.58 -6.97
CA GLN A 65 -16.00 11.99 -7.39
C GLN A 65 -15.69 12.15 -8.89
N PHE A 66 -14.86 11.28 -9.46
CA PHE A 66 -14.60 11.27 -10.91
C PHE A 66 -15.85 10.86 -11.71
N HIS A 67 -16.53 9.79 -11.30
CA HIS A 67 -17.72 9.29 -11.99
C HIS A 67 -18.92 10.23 -11.82
N ALA A 68 -19.35 10.45 -10.58
CA ALA A 68 -20.56 11.21 -10.27
C ALA A 68 -20.36 12.72 -10.44
N GLY A 69 -19.13 13.22 -10.28
CA GLY A 69 -18.81 14.63 -10.47
C GLY A 69 -18.66 15.05 -11.94
N GLY A 70 -18.71 14.11 -12.90
CA GLY A 70 -18.71 14.38 -14.34
C GLY A 70 -17.56 15.26 -14.83
N GLY A 71 -16.34 15.05 -14.31
CA GLY A 71 -15.15 15.85 -14.63
C GLY A 71 -15.07 17.23 -13.94
N LYS A 72 -16.15 17.71 -13.33
CA LYS A 72 -16.17 19.03 -12.66
C LYS A 72 -15.46 19.04 -11.32
N THR A 73 -15.43 17.90 -10.64
CA THR A 73 -14.83 17.75 -9.30
C THR A 73 -13.40 17.22 -9.39
N THR A 74 -13.14 16.29 -10.30
CA THR A 74 -11.81 15.74 -10.56
C THR A 74 -11.73 15.19 -11.98
N GLU A 75 -10.55 15.32 -12.58
CA GLU A 75 -10.18 14.67 -13.84
C GLU A 75 -9.38 13.40 -13.59
N TRP A 76 -9.05 12.63 -14.63
CA TRP A 76 -8.29 11.37 -14.49
C TRP A 76 -6.93 11.55 -13.78
N ILE A 77 -6.23 12.65 -14.06
CA ILE A 77 -4.97 12.96 -13.34
C ILE A 77 -5.20 13.15 -11.84
N GLY A 78 -6.34 13.72 -11.44
CA GLY A 78 -6.73 13.84 -10.03
C GLY A 78 -7.01 12.48 -9.39
N VAL A 79 -7.56 11.53 -10.15
CA VAL A 79 -7.70 10.12 -9.72
C VAL A 79 -6.33 9.52 -9.43
N ASN A 80 -5.38 9.66 -10.35
CA ASN A 80 -4.03 9.10 -10.20
C ASN A 80 -3.26 9.71 -9.03
N ILE A 81 -3.32 11.05 -8.89
CA ILE A 81 -2.70 11.77 -7.77
C ILE A 81 -3.32 11.31 -6.44
N GLY A 82 -4.65 11.25 -6.38
CA GLY A 82 -5.38 10.84 -5.19
C GLY A 82 -5.08 9.39 -4.76
N TRP A 83 -5.02 8.44 -5.70
CA TRP A 83 -4.61 7.06 -5.40
C TRP A 83 -3.16 6.97 -4.91
N GLY A 84 -2.26 7.79 -5.47
CA GLY A 84 -0.89 7.91 -4.97
C GLY A 84 -0.82 8.40 -3.52
N PHE A 85 -1.61 9.42 -3.16
CA PHE A 85 -1.72 9.87 -1.77
C PHE A 85 -2.35 8.80 -0.86
N ALA A 86 -3.40 8.11 -1.33
CA ALA A 86 -4.09 7.08 -0.56
C ALA A 86 -3.13 5.95 -0.15
N ILE A 87 -2.33 5.42 -1.08
CA ILE A 87 -1.36 4.38 -0.76
C ILE A 87 -0.22 4.90 0.12
N MET A 88 0.28 6.12 -0.13
CA MET A 88 1.37 6.70 0.67
C MET A 88 0.97 6.81 2.14
N PHE A 89 -0.19 7.37 2.44
CA PHE A 89 -0.64 7.52 3.84
C PHE A 89 -1.05 6.18 4.46
N ALA A 90 -1.66 5.28 3.69
CA ALA A 90 -2.00 3.94 4.19
C ALA A 90 -0.75 3.12 4.55
N VAL A 91 0.29 3.14 3.71
CA VAL A 91 1.57 2.49 4.01
C VAL A 91 2.28 3.19 5.16
N MET A 92 2.29 4.53 5.21
CA MET A 92 2.88 5.28 6.33
C MET A 92 2.27 4.87 7.68
N ALA A 93 0.96 4.63 7.72
CA ALA A 93 0.25 4.22 8.94
C ALA A 93 0.57 2.77 9.37
N THR A 94 0.97 1.90 8.44
CA THR A 94 1.00 0.44 8.65
C THR A 94 2.38 -0.20 8.51
N ALA A 95 3.33 0.48 7.87
CA ALA A 95 4.66 -0.03 7.56
C ALA A 95 5.40 -0.56 8.80
N ARG A 96 5.34 0.16 9.93
CA ARG A 96 6.00 -0.25 11.18
C ARG A 96 5.42 -1.53 11.79
N MET A 97 4.16 -1.84 11.50
CA MET A 97 3.47 -3.00 12.07
C MET A 97 3.60 -4.22 11.17
N SER A 98 2.94 -4.19 10.00
CA SER A 98 2.84 -5.33 9.10
C SER A 98 3.82 -5.32 7.94
N GLY A 99 4.54 -4.21 7.73
CA GLY A 99 5.25 -3.90 6.49
C GLY A 99 4.41 -3.08 5.50
N GLY A 100 3.10 -2.92 5.76
CA GLY A 100 2.20 -2.15 4.91
C GLY A 100 2.09 -2.73 3.50
N HIS A 101 1.83 -4.04 3.39
CA HIS A 101 1.77 -4.70 2.08
C HIS A 101 0.52 -4.24 1.32
N LEU A 102 -0.62 -4.26 2.01
CA LEU A 102 -1.96 -3.81 1.59
C LEU A 102 -2.44 -4.41 0.26
N ASN A 103 -1.76 -5.44 -0.22
CA ASN A 103 -1.89 -6.05 -1.53
C ASN A 103 -1.47 -7.54 -1.45
N PRO A 104 -2.36 -8.48 -1.82
CA PRO A 104 -2.05 -9.90 -1.84
C PRO A 104 -0.86 -10.26 -2.75
N ALA A 105 -0.73 -9.58 -3.90
CA ALA A 105 0.35 -9.83 -4.86
C ALA A 105 1.71 -9.39 -4.32
N VAL A 106 1.77 -8.25 -3.63
CA VAL A 106 2.97 -7.79 -2.91
C VAL A 106 3.31 -8.75 -1.76
N SER A 107 2.31 -9.24 -1.04
CA SER A 107 2.52 -10.20 0.05
C SER A 107 3.13 -11.52 -0.46
N LEU A 108 2.68 -11.99 -1.63
CA LEU A 108 3.26 -13.17 -2.29
C LEU A 108 4.69 -12.90 -2.77
N LEU A 109 4.95 -11.73 -3.38
CA LEU A 109 6.31 -11.35 -3.78
C LEU A 109 7.25 -11.33 -2.57
N LEU A 110 6.88 -10.64 -1.49
CA LEU A 110 7.69 -10.54 -0.28
C LEU A 110 7.91 -11.90 0.40
N TRP A 111 6.95 -12.83 0.30
CA TRP A 111 7.21 -14.22 0.66
C TRP A 111 8.30 -14.84 -0.23
N SER A 112 8.21 -14.69 -1.54
CA SER A 112 9.18 -15.27 -2.47
C SER A 112 10.61 -14.72 -2.25
N LEU A 113 10.72 -13.48 -1.77
CA LEU A 113 11.99 -12.83 -1.40
C LEU A 113 12.46 -13.16 0.02
N GLY A 114 11.72 -13.98 0.77
CA GLY A 114 12.08 -14.39 2.14
C GLY A 114 11.71 -13.40 3.25
N HIS A 115 10.93 -12.36 2.95
CA HIS A 115 10.48 -11.33 3.91
C HIS A 115 9.15 -11.65 4.60
N LEU A 116 8.42 -12.68 4.16
CA LEU A 116 7.15 -13.10 4.77
C LEU A 116 7.07 -14.63 4.86
N LYS A 117 6.41 -15.16 5.90
CA LYS A 117 6.12 -16.60 6.01
C LYS A 117 5.01 -16.98 5.02
N LEU A 118 5.17 -18.11 4.31
CA LEU A 118 4.16 -18.58 3.34
C LEU A 118 2.76 -18.69 3.96
N ALA A 119 2.67 -19.23 5.17
CA ALA A 119 1.40 -19.39 5.88
C ALA A 119 0.70 -18.05 6.20
N TRP A 120 1.41 -16.93 6.17
CA TRP A 120 0.86 -15.60 6.43
C TRP A 120 0.30 -14.95 5.16
N VAL A 121 0.77 -15.34 3.96
CA VAL A 121 0.28 -14.82 2.68
C VAL A 121 -1.25 -14.91 2.56
N PRO A 122 -1.89 -16.08 2.74
CA PRO A 122 -3.36 -16.16 2.66
C PRO A 122 -4.07 -15.40 3.78
N LEU A 123 -3.48 -15.33 4.98
CA LEU A 123 -4.07 -14.60 6.11
C LEU A 123 -4.05 -13.08 5.85
N TYR A 124 -2.95 -12.56 5.31
CA TYR A 124 -2.84 -11.17 4.84
C TYR A 124 -3.87 -10.90 3.75
N ALA A 125 -3.98 -11.78 2.75
CA ALA A 125 -4.94 -11.62 1.66
C ALA A 125 -6.40 -11.55 2.15
N ILE A 126 -6.78 -12.37 3.13
CA ILE A 126 -8.10 -12.33 3.77
C ILE A 126 -8.31 -11.00 4.49
N ALA A 127 -7.35 -10.58 5.32
CA ALA A 127 -7.44 -9.33 6.08
C ALA A 127 -7.54 -8.10 5.16
N GLN A 128 -6.72 -8.04 4.11
CA GLN A 128 -6.72 -6.98 3.10
C GLN A 128 -8.07 -6.94 2.37
N THR A 129 -8.57 -8.08 1.90
CA THR A 129 -9.84 -8.17 1.16
C THR A 129 -11.03 -7.79 2.05
N ALA A 130 -11.03 -8.21 3.31
CA ALA A 130 -12.04 -7.80 4.28
C ALA A 130 -12.00 -6.29 4.56
N GLY A 131 -10.80 -5.70 4.70
CA GLY A 131 -10.63 -4.26 4.85
C GLY A 131 -11.16 -3.48 3.66
N ALA A 132 -10.85 -3.95 2.44
CA ALA A 132 -11.34 -3.35 1.20
C ALA A 132 -12.88 -3.44 1.07
N PHE A 133 -13.47 -4.58 1.45
CA PHE A 133 -14.93 -4.76 1.47
C PHE A 133 -15.61 -3.77 2.43
N VAL A 134 -15.11 -3.64 3.67
CA VAL A 134 -15.69 -2.74 4.67
C VAL A 134 -15.50 -1.27 4.26
N ALA A 135 -14.39 -0.94 3.60
CA ALA A 135 -14.19 0.39 3.02
C ALA A 135 -15.21 0.73 1.93
N SER A 136 -15.59 -0.23 1.09
CA SER A 136 -16.63 -0.04 0.08
C SER A 136 -18.00 0.20 0.69
N LEU A 137 -18.35 -0.56 1.74
CA LEU A 137 -19.56 -0.31 2.52
C LEU A 137 -19.57 1.10 3.12
N ALA A 138 -18.46 1.53 3.73
CA ALA A 138 -18.32 2.85 4.31
C ALA A 138 -18.43 3.97 3.26
N MET A 139 -17.75 3.82 2.11
CA MET A 139 -17.81 4.78 1.01
C MET A 139 -19.23 4.88 0.44
N TYR A 140 -19.89 3.74 0.18
CA TYR A 140 -21.26 3.71 -0.33
C TYR A 140 -22.24 4.37 0.65
N SER A 141 -22.10 4.09 1.94
CA SER A 141 -22.95 4.70 2.98
C SER A 141 -22.73 6.21 3.06
N TYR A 142 -21.48 6.66 2.95
CA TYR A 142 -21.14 8.08 2.98
C TYR A 142 -21.70 8.84 1.76
N TYR A 143 -21.68 8.23 0.57
CA TYR A 143 -22.15 8.84 -0.68
C TYR A 143 -23.56 8.40 -1.08
N TYR A 144 -24.34 7.74 -0.22
CA TYR A 144 -25.61 7.10 -0.60
C TYR A 144 -26.57 8.03 -1.36
N GLU A 145 -26.81 9.22 -0.83
CA GLU A 145 -27.66 10.24 -1.46
C GLU A 145 -27.09 10.74 -2.81
N GLN A 146 -25.76 10.78 -2.94
CA GLN A 146 -25.10 11.18 -4.18
C GLN A 146 -25.17 10.10 -5.25
N PHE A 147 -25.14 8.81 -4.87
CA PHE A 147 -25.43 7.72 -5.78
C PHE A 147 -26.87 7.82 -6.31
N ASP A 148 -27.84 8.07 -5.43
CA ASP A 148 -29.26 8.27 -5.82
C ASP A 148 -29.43 9.46 -6.75
N ALA A 149 -28.78 10.58 -6.45
CA ALA A 149 -28.82 11.76 -7.31
C ALA A 149 -28.23 11.51 -8.71
N PHE A 150 -27.20 10.66 -8.81
CA PHE A 150 -26.52 10.37 -10.07
C PHE A 150 -27.23 9.32 -10.93
N ASP A 151 -27.61 8.18 -10.35
CA ASP A 151 -28.17 7.04 -11.10
C ASP A 151 -29.70 6.88 -10.97
N GLY A 152 -30.34 7.77 -10.22
CA GLY A 152 -31.79 7.77 -9.98
C GLY A 152 -32.26 6.60 -9.10
N GLY A 153 -31.35 5.97 -8.35
CA GLY A 153 -31.63 4.80 -7.52
C GLY A 153 -31.65 3.48 -8.29
N ASN A 154 -31.35 3.47 -9.59
CA ASN A 154 -31.45 2.28 -10.44
C ASN A 154 -30.30 1.28 -10.24
N ARG A 155 -29.16 1.73 -9.72
CA ARG A 155 -27.95 0.92 -9.47
C ARG A 155 -27.61 -0.01 -10.65
N THR A 156 -27.29 0.60 -11.80
CA THR A 156 -26.84 -0.13 -12.98
C THR A 156 -25.33 -0.39 -12.92
N ILE A 157 -24.87 -1.49 -13.51
CA ILE A 157 -23.44 -1.87 -13.46
C ILE A 157 -22.60 -1.02 -14.41
N LEU A 158 -22.98 -1.02 -15.69
CA LEU A 158 -22.30 -0.34 -16.79
C LEU A 158 -23.28 0.59 -17.51
N GLY A 159 -22.74 1.50 -18.33
CA GLY A 159 -23.51 2.46 -19.12
C GLY A 159 -23.36 3.88 -18.58
N ALA A 160 -24.13 4.81 -19.16
CA ALA A 160 -24.01 6.24 -18.85
C ALA A 160 -24.28 6.58 -17.37
N THR A 161 -25.14 5.80 -16.71
CA THR A 161 -25.46 5.92 -15.27
C THR A 161 -24.90 4.75 -14.45
N GLY A 162 -24.02 3.93 -15.05
CA GLY A 162 -23.44 2.76 -14.39
C GLY A 162 -22.50 3.18 -13.27
N THR A 163 -22.76 2.71 -12.05
CA THR A 163 -22.01 3.13 -10.86
C THR A 163 -21.13 2.03 -10.26
N ALA A 164 -21.19 0.80 -10.76
CA ALA A 164 -20.36 -0.30 -10.23
C ALA A 164 -18.84 -0.08 -10.43
N GLY A 165 -18.45 0.70 -11.45
CA GLY A 165 -17.07 1.15 -11.68
C GLY A 165 -16.50 2.02 -10.55
N CYS A 166 -17.34 2.53 -9.65
CA CYS A 166 -16.90 3.23 -8.44
C CYS A 166 -16.27 2.30 -7.40
N PHE A 167 -16.51 1.00 -7.51
CA PHE A 167 -16.07 -0.01 -6.54
C PHE A 167 -14.92 -0.85 -7.10
N ALA A 168 -15.14 -1.45 -8.25
CA ALA A 168 -14.22 -2.41 -8.86
C ALA A 168 -13.87 -2.00 -10.28
N SER A 169 -12.81 -2.57 -10.81
CA SER A 169 -12.31 -2.24 -12.14
C SER A 169 -13.03 -3.03 -13.23
N TYR A 170 -13.40 -2.34 -14.30
CA TYR A 170 -14.07 -2.93 -15.48
C TYR A 170 -13.22 -2.64 -16.72
N PRO A 171 -13.05 -3.62 -17.63
CA PRO A 171 -12.27 -3.43 -18.85
C PRO A 171 -12.88 -2.36 -19.73
N SER A 172 -12.02 -1.59 -20.40
CA SER A 172 -12.39 -0.74 -21.51
C SER A 172 -13.13 -1.56 -22.59
N PRO A 173 -14.18 -1.01 -23.23
CA PRO A 173 -14.89 -1.68 -24.32
C PRO A 173 -14.00 -2.10 -25.51
N ASN A 174 -12.81 -1.51 -25.62
CA ASN A 174 -11.85 -1.78 -26.68
C ASN A 174 -10.98 -3.03 -26.41
N LEU A 175 -11.06 -3.63 -25.22
CA LEU A 175 -10.25 -4.79 -24.85
C LEU A 175 -10.98 -6.11 -25.14
N GLY A 176 -10.26 -7.02 -25.79
CA GLY A 176 -10.65 -8.43 -25.83
C GLY A 176 -10.39 -9.15 -24.51
N VAL A 177 -10.76 -10.43 -24.44
CA VAL A 177 -10.71 -11.25 -23.21
C VAL A 177 -9.32 -11.27 -22.56
N TRP A 178 -8.24 -11.33 -23.36
CA TRP A 178 -6.86 -11.39 -22.86
C TRP A 178 -6.27 -10.05 -22.44
N GLY A 179 -6.84 -8.94 -22.91
CA GLY A 179 -6.34 -7.58 -22.68
C GLY A 179 -6.13 -7.28 -21.19
N PRO A 180 -7.15 -7.47 -20.33
CA PRO A 180 -7.02 -7.25 -18.89
C PRO A 180 -5.96 -8.10 -18.20
N TYR A 181 -5.74 -9.34 -18.63
CA TYR A 181 -4.75 -10.22 -18.00
C TYR A 181 -3.33 -9.73 -18.28
N ILE A 182 -3.04 -9.38 -19.54
CA ILE A 182 -1.74 -8.81 -19.92
C ILE A 182 -1.52 -7.49 -19.19
N ASP A 183 -2.54 -6.62 -19.21
CA ASP A 183 -2.50 -5.34 -18.51
C ASP A 183 -2.17 -5.49 -17.02
N GLN A 184 -2.86 -6.38 -16.32
CA GLN A 184 -2.66 -6.59 -14.89
C GLN A 184 -1.34 -7.27 -14.55
N CYS A 185 -0.83 -8.15 -15.42
CA CYS A 185 0.52 -8.68 -15.30
C CYS A 185 1.56 -7.56 -15.46
N VAL A 186 1.44 -6.72 -16.48
CA VAL A 186 2.42 -5.65 -16.78
C VAL A 186 2.39 -4.56 -15.70
N GLY A 187 1.22 -4.01 -15.38
CA GLY A 187 1.10 -2.95 -14.38
C GLY A 187 1.59 -3.39 -13.00
N THR A 188 1.24 -4.61 -12.58
CA THR A 188 1.72 -5.15 -11.29
C THR A 188 3.20 -5.54 -11.35
N GLY A 189 3.71 -5.95 -12.52
CA GLY A 189 5.14 -6.18 -12.72
C GLY A 189 5.96 -4.91 -12.57
N VAL A 190 5.51 -3.80 -13.15
CA VAL A 190 6.14 -2.48 -12.95
C VAL A 190 6.09 -2.07 -11.48
N LEU A 191 4.94 -2.24 -10.81
CA LEU A 191 4.81 -2.00 -9.37
C LEU A 191 5.85 -2.80 -8.57
N ALA A 192 5.94 -4.11 -8.81
CA ALA A 192 6.83 -5.00 -8.09
C ALA A 192 8.31 -4.73 -8.36
N TYR A 193 8.67 -4.44 -9.60
CA TYR A 193 10.04 -4.09 -9.98
C TYR A 193 10.54 -2.89 -9.18
N PHE A 194 9.78 -1.78 -9.19
CA PHE A 194 10.17 -0.58 -8.47
C PHE A 194 9.95 -0.68 -6.96
N LEU A 195 9.02 -1.52 -6.50
CA LEU A 195 8.95 -1.88 -5.08
C LEU A 195 10.27 -2.47 -4.63
N CYS A 196 10.81 -3.45 -5.37
CA CYS A 196 12.12 -4.04 -5.07
C CYS A 196 13.26 -3.00 -5.11
N VAL A 197 13.26 -2.08 -6.08
CA VAL A 197 14.21 -0.95 -6.12
C VAL A 197 14.15 -0.13 -4.81
N VAL A 198 12.94 0.20 -4.34
CA VAL A 198 12.75 1.05 -3.15
C VAL A 198 13.18 0.34 -1.86
N ILE A 199 12.89 -0.96 -1.72
CA ILE A 199 13.18 -1.71 -0.50
C ILE A 199 14.60 -2.26 -0.43
N ASP A 200 15.33 -2.33 -1.54
CA ASP A 200 16.71 -2.77 -1.58
C ASP A 200 17.61 -1.74 -0.87
N GLU A 201 18.14 -2.14 0.29
CA GLU A 201 18.93 -1.25 1.15
C GLU A 201 20.20 -0.73 0.46
N ARG A 202 20.72 -1.45 -0.53
CA ARG A 202 21.90 -1.05 -1.31
C ARG A 202 21.65 0.17 -2.21
N ASN A 203 20.38 0.46 -2.53
CA ASN A 203 20.00 1.69 -3.24
C ASN A 203 19.98 2.92 -2.30
N GLN A 204 20.24 2.73 -1.01
CA GLN A 204 20.40 3.81 -0.01
C GLN A 204 19.18 4.75 0.09
N ILE A 205 17.98 4.27 -0.26
CA ILE A 205 16.73 5.02 -0.09
C ILE A 205 16.33 4.93 1.40
N PRO A 206 16.28 6.05 2.15
CA PRO A 206 15.94 5.99 3.56
C PRO A 206 14.52 5.45 3.78
N LYS A 207 14.35 4.51 4.72
CA LYS A 207 13.07 3.81 4.99
C LYS A 207 11.89 4.75 5.27
N ILE A 208 12.16 5.94 5.82
CA ILE A 208 11.13 6.97 6.07
C ILE A 208 10.49 7.49 4.78
N TRP A 209 11.20 7.42 3.64
CA TRP A 209 10.70 7.86 2.34
C TRP A 209 9.98 6.76 1.54
N HIS A 210 10.07 5.49 1.98
CA HIS A 210 9.42 4.38 1.26
C HIS A 210 7.92 4.62 0.98
N PRO A 211 7.09 5.07 1.95
CA PRO A 211 5.68 5.34 1.67
C PRO A 211 5.47 6.39 0.57
N MET A 212 6.31 7.43 0.52
CA MET A 212 6.24 8.47 -0.50
C MET A 212 6.54 7.90 -1.89
N PHE A 213 7.60 7.11 -2.03
CA PHE A 213 7.93 6.48 -3.30
C PHE A 213 6.84 5.51 -3.75
N PHE A 214 6.28 4.69 -2.86
CA PHE A 214 5.15 3.83 -3.21
C PHE A 214 3.92 4.63 -3.70
N GLY A 215 3.67 5.81 -3.12
CA GLY A 215 2.68 6.76 -3.63
C GLY A 215 2.95 7.22 -5.05
N PHE A 216 4.18 7.66 -5.33
CA PHE A 216 4.58 8.05 -6.67
C PHE A 216 4.56 6.90 -7.67
N LEU A 217 4.87 5.67 -7.26
CA LEU A 217 4.77 4.49 -8.13
C LEU A 217 3.33 4.23 -8.55
N VAL A 218 2.36 4.25 -7.62
CA VAL A 218 0.95 4.08 -7.96
C VAL A 218 0.45 5.22 -8.84
N MET A 219 0.87 6.47 -8.56
CA MET A 219 0.55 7.62 -9.41
C MET A 219 1.07 7.44 -10.83
N MET A 220 2.34 7.08 -10.99
CA MET A 220 2.98 6.78 -12.27
C MET A 220 2.22 5.71 -13.03
N ILE A 221 1.87 4.61 -12.37
CA ILE A 221 1.10 3.52 -12.99
C ILE A 221 -0.28 3.99 -13.43
N GLY A 222 -0.99 4.76 -12.61
CA GLY A 222 -2.31 5.31 -12.96
C GLY A 222 -2.25 6.24 -14.18
N THR A 223 -1.22 7.07 -14.27
CA THR A 223 -1.00 7.96 -15.41
C THR A 223 -0.57 7.22 -16.68
N GLY A 224 0.14 6.09 -16.56
CA GLY A 224 0.71 5.37 -17.70
C GLY A 224 -0.13 4.19 -18.22
N PHE A 225 -0.86 3.50 -17.34
CA PHE A 225 -1.52 2.21 -17.62
C PHE A 225 -3.01 2.22 -17.28
N GLY A 226 -3.59 3.37 -16.95
CA GLY A 226 -4.94 3.42 -16.42
C GLY A 226 -6.08 3.25 -17.42
N MET A 227 -5.83 3.46 -18.71
CA MET A 227 -6.87 3.46 -19.75
C MET A 227 -7.54 2.09 -19.96
N ASN A 228 -6.83 1.00 -19.73
CA ASN A 228 -7.29 -0.35 -20.06
C ASN A 228 -8.34 -0.87 -19.07
N ILE A 229 -7.97 -1.02 -17.80
CA ILE A 229 -8.87 -1.52 -16.74
C ILE A 229 -8.72 -0.71 -15.44
N GLY A 230 -8.20 0.52 -15.51
CA GLY A 230 -8.12 1.39 -14.33
C GLY A 230 -7.09 0.95 -13.28
N TYR A 231 -6.04 0.24 -13.69
CA TYR A 231 -4.86 -0.11 -12.88
C TYR A 231 -5.12 -0.68 -11.47
N PRO A 232 -5.99 -1.69 -11.26
CA PRO A 232 -6.23 -2.24 -9.93
C PRO A 232 -4.97 -2.77 -9.27
N ILE A 233 -4.11 -3.51 -9.99
CA ILE A 233 -2.75 -3.98 -9.60
C ILE A 233 -2.65 -4.64 -8.21
N ASN A 234 -3.79 -4.97 -7.62
CA ASN A 234 -3.98 -5.38 -6.24
C ASN A 234 -5.27 -6.20 -6.15
N PRO A 235 -5.17 -7.53 -5.94
CA PRO A 235 -6.34 -8.39 -5.86
C PRO A 235 -7.34 -8.00 -4.77
N ALA A 236 -6.89 -7.54 -3.60
CA ALA A 236 -7.79 -7.14 -2.51
C ALA A 236 -8.57 -5.85 -2.84
N ARG A 237 -7.90 -4.89 -3.49
CA ARG A 237 -8.48 -3.60 -3.91
C ARG A 237 -9.56 -3.74 -4.99
N ASP A 238 -9.58 -4.86 -5.72
CA ASP A 238 -10.64 -5.16 -6.68
C ASP A 238 -11.68 -6.14 -6.10
N LEU A 239 -11.23 -7.27 -5.57
CA LEU A 239 -12.12 -8.35 -5.13
C LEU A 239 -12.97 -7.95 -3.92
N GLY A 240 -12.41 -7.24 -2.93
CA GLY A 240 -13.19 -6.80 -1.75
C GLY A 240 -14.34 -5.86 -2.14
N PRO A 241 -14.07 -4.76 -2.87
CA PRO A 241 -15.11 -3.87 -3.36
C PRO A 241 -16.10 -4.53 -4.33
N ARG A 242 -15.64 -5.48 -5.15
CA ARG A 242 -16.51 -6.26 -6.05
C ARG A 242 -17.45 -7.20 -5.28
N LEU A 243 -16.96 -7.81 -4.20
CA LEU A 243 -17.81 -8.60 -3.30
C LEU A 243 -18.85 -7.73 -2.61
N PHE A 244 -18.50 -6.49 -2.23
CA PHE A 244 -19.49 -5.55 -1.71
C PHE A 244 -20.51 -5.17 -2.81
N SER A 245 -20.05 -4.82 -4.00
CA SER A 245 -20.92 -4.41 -5.10
C SER A 245 -21.86 -5.53 -5.55
N TYR A 246 -21.54 -6.81 -5.33
CA TYR A 246 -22.48 -7.91 -5.52
C TYR A 246 -23.79 -7.71 -4.73
N PHE A 247 -23.74 -7.19 -3.51
CA PHE A 247 -24.92 -6.96 -2.68
C PHE A 247 -25.76 -5.75 -3.15
N VAL A 248 -25.16 -4.84 -3.92
CA VAL A 248 -25.82 -3.63 -4.43
C VAL A 248 -26.38 -3.85 -5.84
N TYR A 249 -25.61 -4.52 -6.70
CA TYR A 249 -25.87 -4.63 -8.14
C TYR A 249 -26.20 -6.07 -8.60
N GLY A 250 -26.06 -7.05 -7.71
CA GLY A 250 -26.29 -8.47 -8.01
C GLY A 250 -25.13 -9.18 -8.72
N PRO A 251 -25.33 -10.43 -9.17
CA PRO A 251 -24.27 -11.29 -9.71
C PRO A 251 -23.62 -10.77 -11.00
N GLY A 252 -24.25 -9.81 -11.68
CA GLY A 252 -23.73 -9.22 -12.91
C GLY A 252 -22.34 -8.59 -12.74
N VAL A 253 -21.95 -8.19 -11.52
CA VAL A 253 -20.61 -7.64 -11.24
C VAL A 253 -19.46 -8.63 -11.43
N PHE A 254 -19.77 -9.91 -11.62
CA PHE A 254 -18.80 -10.96 -12.00
C PHE A 254 -18.97 -11.43 -13.45
N HIS A 255 -20.02 -11.00 -14.15
CA HIS A 255 -20.37 -11.54 -15.47
C HIS A 255 -20.40 -10.47 -16.58
N SER A 256 -20.48 -9.19 -16.22
CA SER A 256 -20.51 -8.05 -17.15
C SER A 256 -19.22 -7.24 -17.02
N PRO A 257 -18.46 -6.98 -18.11
CA PRO A 257 -18.90 -7.08 -19.50
C PRO A 257 -18.85 -8.49 -20.12
N TYR A 258 -18.05 -9.42 -19.58
CA TYR A 258 -17.99 -10.82 -20.04
C TYR A 258 -17.48 -11.75 -18.94
N THR A 259 -18.00 -12.98 -18.82
CA THR A 259 -17.91 -13.91 -17.66
C THR A 259 -16.59 -14.02 -16.88
N ASN A 260 -15.43 -13.83 -17.51
CA ASN A 260 -14.13 -14.09 -16.89
C ASN A 260 -13.28 -12.83 -16.59
N TYR A 261 -13.75 -11.63 -16.95
CA TYR A 261 -12.93 -10.42 -16.85
C TYR A 261 -12.40 -10.14 -15.43
N TRP A 262 -13.21 -10.41 -14.40
CA TRP A 262 -12.90 -10.12 -13.00
C TRP A 262 -11.77 -11.00 -12.46
N ILE A 263 -11.47 -12.12 -13.12
CA ILE A 263 -10.36 -12.99 -12.77
C ILE A 263 -9.03 -12.29 -13.07
N ALA A 264 -8.98 -11.42 -14.07
CA ALA A 264 -7.77 -10.68 -14.41
C ALA A 264 -7.23 -9.87 -13.20
N PRO A 265 -7.96 -8.91 -12.61
CA PRO A 265 -7.48 -8.19 -11.42
C PRO A 265 -7.37 -9.08 -10.17
N ALA A 266 -8.04 -10.24 -10.12
CA ALA A 266 -7.93 -11.16 -8.99
C ALA A 266 -6.66 -12.02 -9.02
N LEU A 267 -6.20 -12.46 -10.19
CA LEU A 267 -5.12 -13.45 -10.31
C LEU A 267 -3.88 -12.97 -11.07
N ALA A 268 -4.05 -12.20 -12.14
CA ALA A 268 -2.91 -11.74 -12.95
C ALA A 268 -1.90 -10.87 -12.17
N PRO A 269 -2.30 -10.06 -11.17
CA PRO A 269 -1.35 -9.34 -10.34
C PRO A 269 -0.33 -10.23 -9.63
N PHE A 270 -0.68 -11.45 -9.22
CA PHE A 270 0.28 -12.36 -8.59
C PHE A 270 1.41 -12.76 -9.55
N VAL A 271 1.06 -13.06 -10.80
CA VAL A 271 2.03 -13.38 -11.86
C VAL A 271 2.89 -12.15 -12.14
N GLY A 272 2.26 -10.99 -12.32
CA GLY A 272 2.97 -9.73 -12.53
C GLY A 272 3.96 -9.43 -11.41
N ALA A 273 3.53 -9.53 -10.15
CA ALA A 273 4.36 -9.23 -8.99
C ALA A 273 5.59 -10.14 -8.91
N LEU A 274 5.43 -11.45 -9.11
CA LEU A 274 6.55 -12.39 -9.12
C LEU A 274 7.49 -12.12 -10.29
N VAL A 275 6.97 -11.99 -11.52
CA VAL A 275 7.79 -11.75 -12.70
C VAL A 275 8.55 -10.43 -12.58
N GLY A 276 7.88 -9.34 -12.26
CA GLY A 276 8.49 -8.01 -12.16
C GLY A 276 9.48 -7.89 -11.01
N GLY A 277 9.15 -8.41 -9.83
CA GLY A 277 10.02 -8.37 -8.66
C GLY A 277 11.30 -9.19 -8.87
N TRP A 278 11.19 -10.40 -9.41
CA TRP A 278 12.38 -11.21 -9.73
C TRP A 278 13.16 -10.66 -10.92
N PHE A 279 12.49 -10.01 -11.88
CA PHE A 279 13.17 -9.32 -12.97
C PHE A 279 14.06 -8.18 -12.45
N TYR A 280 13.68 -7.46 -11.38
CA TYR A 280 14.58 -6.52 -10.71
C TYR A 280 15.83 -7.22 -10.20
N HIS A 281 15.70 -8.34 -9.50
CA HIS A 281 16.87 -9.07 -8.97
C HIS A 281 17.80 -9.55 -10.08
N PHE A 282 17.27 -10.15 -11.16
CA PHE A 282 18.11 -10.61 -12.27
C PHE A 282 18.75 -9.46 -13.07
N SER A 283 18.07 -8.32 -13.20
CA SER A 283 18.59 -7.19 -13.99
C SER A 283 19.54 -6.30 -13.20
N LEU A 284 19.11 -5.78 -12.05
CA LEU A 284 19.86 -4.80 -11.26
C LEU A 284 20.27 -5.35 -9.89
N GLY A 285 19.36 -6.02 -9.18
CA GLY A 285 19.59 -6.38 -7.77
C GLY A 285 20.77 -7.32 -7.53
N MET A 286 21.03 -8.31 -8.40
CA MET A 286 22.19 -9.21 -8.28
C MET A 286 23.51 -8.54 -8.71
N HIS A 287 23.43 -7.41 -9.40
CA HIS A 287 24.59 -6.64 -9.86
C HIS A 287 24.86 -5.41 -8.98
N ASN A 288 23.99 -5.12 -8.02
CA ASN A 288 24.13 -3.99 -7.10
C ASN A 288 25.14 -4.36 -6.00
N PRO A 289 26.30 -3.69 -5.92
CA PRO A 289 27.33 -4.04 -4.94
C PRO A 289 26.82 -3.81 -3.52
N ASP A 290 27.39 -4.56 -2.58
CA ASP A 290 27.11 -4.36 -1.17
C ASP A 290 27.71 -3.03 -0.68
N ILE A 291 27.10 -2.44 0.34
CA ILE A 291 27.52 -1.13 0.87
C ILE A 291 28.98 -1.17 1.35
N GLU A 292 29.37 -2.25 2.02
CA GLU A 292 30.74 -2.45 2.52
C GLU A 292 31.77 -2.54 1.38
N GLU A 293 31.43 -3.18 0.25
CA GLU A 293 32.31 -3.24 -0.92
C GLU A 293 32.52 -1.86 -1.55
N THR A 294 31.48 -1.03 -1.55
CA THR A 294 31.54 0.33 -2.09
C THR A 294 32.41 1.24 -1.21
N GLU A 295 32.30 1.13 0.11
CA GLU A 295 33.16 1.83 1.06
C GLU A 295 34.63 1.41 0.89
N ASN A 296 34.91 0.11 0.81
CA ASN A 296 36.27 -0.40 0.63
C ASN A 296 36.89 -0.01 -0.71
N ALA A 297 36.12 -0.06 -1.81
CA ALA A 297 36.59 0.39 -3.14
C ALA A 297 36.90 1.89 -3.16
N SER A 298 36.10 2.71 -2.47
CA SER A 298 36.35 4.15 -2.35
C SER A 298 37.62 4.48 -1.55
N ILE A 299 37.96 3.65 -0.56
CA ILE A 299 39.18 3.77 0.24
C ILE A 299 40.40 3.37 -0.59
N ASP A 300 40.33 2.27 -1.34
CA ASP A 300 41.44 1.79 -2.17
C ASP A 300 41.74 2.72 -3.36
N GLN A 301 40.74 3.45 -3.86
CA GLN A 301 40.92 4.49 -4.88
C GLN A 301 41.28 5.88 -4.33
N SER A 302 41.49 6.02 -3.02
CA SER A 302 41.87 7.31 -2.45
C SER A 302 43.22 7.80 -3.02
N PRO A 303 43.44 9.12 -3.16
CA PRO A 303 44.71 9.64 -3.70
C PRO A 303 45.93 9.10 -2.96
N LYS A 304 45.81 8.86 -1.64
CA LYS A 304 46.88 8.33 -0.79
C LYS A 304 47.22 6.87 -1.10
N SER A 305 46.22 6.01 -1.32
CA SER A 305 46.44 4.60 -1.65
C SER A 305 46.95 4.42 -3.09
N VAL A 306 46.44 5.22 -4.03
CA VAL A 306 46.92 5.24 -5.42
C VAL A 306 48.38 5.75 -5.50
N GLU A 307 48.74 6.75 -4.70
CA GLU A 307 50.13 7.25 -4.61
C GLU A 307 51.07 6.25 -3.93
N GLN A 308 50.61 5.55 -2.88
CA GLN A 308 51.37 4.44 -2.26
C GLN A 308 51.58 3.26 -3.23
N GLN A 309 50.57 2.88 -4.02
CA GLN A 309 50.72 1.82 -5.03
C GLN A 309 51.72 2.22 -6.13
N LYS A 310 51.72 3.50 -6.56
CA LYS A 310 52.72 4.01 -7.52
C LYS A 310 54.14 4.02 -6.94
N LEU A 311 54.31 4.34 -5.67
CA LEU A 311 55.62 4.32 -4.99
C LEU A 311 56.17 2.91 -4.77
N LEU A 312 55.31 1.90 -4.65
CA LEU A 312 55.72 0.49 -4.52
C LEU A 312 56.07 -0.18 -5.86
N GLN A 313 55.70 0.44 -6.98
CA GLN A 313 55.97 -0.04 -8.34
C GLN A 313 57.14 0.69 -9.04
N ALA A 314 57.78 1.65 -8.37
CA ALA A 314 58.95 2.39 -8.83
C ALA A 314 60.23 1.90 -8.13
#